data_AF-A0A1I2SKU4-F1
#
_entry.id   AF-A0A1I2SKU4-F1
#
_cell.length_a   1.000
_cell.length_b   1.000
_cell.length_c   1.000
_cell.angle_alpha   90.00
_cell.angle_beta   90.00
_cell.angle_gamma   90.00
#
_symmetry.space_group_name_H-M   'P 1'
#
loop_
_entity.id
_entity.type
_entity.pdbx_description
1 polymer ?
#
loop_
_entity_poly.entity_id
_entity_poly.type
_entity_poly.pdbx_seq_one_letter_code
_entity_poly.pdbx_strand_id
1 'polypeptide(L)'
;MFTPTHLLAQAEMRTPGTRSREALPKVFFAIVMTVCAVVLGACGEPRTVVVTNTETVTSTEQVTTTVEVTAGSLGEPVAGESESEEVSGTVTAPVPLPEGSSARELLNTLEIKGRAPKTGYERAKFGQRWSDDVEVEFGHNGCDTRNDILNRDLKNVTYKPRTRDCVVLTGTLEDPYSGEIIEFERGSESAKVQIDHVVPLADAWVKGAQQLSEQARRNFANDPRNLLAVDGRLNQQKGAGDAATWLPPAKGFRCEYVSRQVEVKAAYRLWVTQAEYEAIDRVLSGCGQSVS
;
A
#
# COMPACT_ATOMS: atom_id res chain seq x y z
N MET A 1 30.60 -1.62 71.33
CA MET A 1 31.44 -0.46 71.71
C MET A 1 32.33 -0.14 70.53
N PHE A 2 32.44 1.14 70.21
CA PHE A 2 33.18 1.80 69.14
C PHE A 2 32.55 1.88 67.74
N THR A 3 32.54 3.14 67.32
CA THR A 3 31.83 3.89 66.29
C THR A 3 32.51 3.85 64.92
N PRO A 4 31.81 4.22 63.82
CA PRO A 4 32.40 4.39 62.50
C PRO A 4 32.97 5.81 62.33
N THR A 5 34.07 5.94 61.58
CA THR A 5 34.60 7.24 61.12
C THR A 5 34.51 7.30 59.61
N HIS A 6 33.68 8.23 59.12
CA HIS A 6 33.61 8.68 57.74
C HIS A 6 34.93 9.29 57.28
N LEU A 7 35.39 8.94 56.08
CA LEU A 7 36.37 9.75 55.35
C LEU A 7 35.80 10.13 53.98
N LEU A 8 35.47 11.41 53.86
CA LEU A 8 35.14 12.11 52.63
C LEU A 8 36.41 12.25 51.79
N ALA A 9 36.41 11.77 50.56
CA ALA A 9 37.39 12.15 49.53
C ALA A 9 36.68 13.02 48.49
N GLN A 10 37.16 14.25 48.37
CA GLN A 10 36.63 15.31 47.53
C GLN A 10 36.94 15.07 46.05
N ALA A 11 36.01 15.49 45.21
CA ALA A 11 36.11 15.52 43.76
C ALA A 11 36.97 16.71 43.30
N GLU A 12 37.99 16.43 42.49
CA GLU A 12 38.69 17.45 41.69
C GLU A 12 38.07 17.54 40.30
N MET A 13 37.35 18.62 40.06
CA MET A 13 36.84 19.03 38.76
C MET A 13 37.99 19.61 37.93
N ARG A 14 38.40 18.92 36.87
CA ARG A 14 39.25 19.49 35.80
C ARG A 14 38.37 20.11 34.72
N THR A 15 38.49 21.42 34.56
CA THR A 15 37.92 22.21 33.47
C THR A 15 38.71 22.00 32.17
N PRO A 16 38.06 21.72 31.03
CA PRO A 16 38.70 21.83 29.72
C PRO A 16 38.58 23.27 29.18
N GLY A 17 39.72 23.78 28.73
CA GLY A 17 39.94 25.15 28.31
C GLY A 17 39.16 25.60 27.06
N THR A 18 38.96 26.91 27.04
CA THR A 18 38.45 27.73 25.94
C THR A 18 39.29 27.56 24.68
N ARG A 19 38.66 27.15 23.57
CA ARG A 19 39.28 27.16 22.24
C ARG A 19 38.83 28.40 21.48
N SER A 20 39.78 29.29 21.27
CA SER A 20 39.67 30.54 20.50
C SER A 20 39.21 30.26 19.06
N ARG A 21 38.24 31.06 18.57
CA ARG A 21 37.82 31.07 17.17
C ARG A 21 38.79 31.94 16.38
N GLU A 22 39.73 31.32 15.70
CA GLU A 22 40.54 31.95 14.66
C GLU A 22 39.70 32.04 13.37
N ALA A 23 39.46 33.26 12.90
CA ALA A 23 38.85 33.57 11.60
C ALA A 23 39.94 34.13 10.69
N LEU A 24 39.98 33.75 9.41
CA LEU A 24 40.69 34.41 8.29
C LEU A 24 40.43 33.60 6.99
N PRO A 25 40.64 34.13 5.76
CA PRO A 25 40.09 35.35 5.17
C PRO A 25 39.38 35.09 3.81
N LYS A 26 38.59 36.07 3.35
CA LYS A 26 38.07 36.13 1.97
C LYS A 26 39.21 36.52 1.02
N VAL A 27 39.43 35.74 -0.05
CA VAL A 27 40.23 36.15 -1.20
C VAL A 27 39.39 36.02 -2.46
N PHE A 28 38.99 37.18 -2.99
CA PHE A 28 38.56 37.38 -4.37
C PHE A 28 39.80 37.34 -5.27
N PHE A 29 39.77 36.57 -6.36
CA PHE A 29 40.49 36.95 -7.57
C PHE A 29 39.74 36.46 -8.81
N ALA A 30 39.54 37.39 -9.73
CA ALA A 30 38.87 37.25 -11.01
C ALA A 30 39.90 36.90 -12.11
N ILE A 31 39.39 36.85 -13.36
CA ILE A 31 40.10 36.87 -14.65
C ILE A 31 40.56 35.44 -15.05
N VAL A 32 40.17 34.82 -16.18
CA VAL A 32 40.33 35.26 -17.58
C VAL A 32 39.26 34.62 -18.49
N MET A 33 38.63 35.48 -19.31
CA MET A 33 37.83 35.21 -20.51
C MET A 33 38.70 34.79 -21.71
N THR A 34 38.05 34.19 -22.73
CA THR A 34 38.43 34.15 -24.18
C THR A 34 39.00 32.80 -24.65
N VAL A 35 38.60 32.12 -25.73
CA VAL A 35 37.41 31.99 -26.63
C VAL A 35 37.86 31.06 -27.80
N CYS A 36 36.89 30.44 -28.50
CA CYS A 36 36.98 29.81 -29.84
C CYS A 36 37.64 28.41 -29.94
N ALA A 37 37.15 27.43 -30.71
CA ALA A 37 36.26 27.45 -31.86
C ALA A 37 35.56 26.09 -32.10
N VAL A 38 34.29 26.16 -32.53
CA VAL A 38 33.66 25.49 -33.68
C VAL A 38 33.91 23.98 -33.90
N VAL A 39 32.86 23.18 -33.72
CA VAL A 39 32.50 22.12 -34.69
C VAL A 39 30.99 22.18 -34.96
N LEU A 40 30.68 22.45 -36.24
CA LEU A 40 29.38 22.38 -36.87
C LEU A 40 28.91 20.91 -36.98
N GLY A 41 27.62 20.64 -36.80
CA GLY A 41 27.09 19.30 -37.07
C GLY A 41 25.59 19.12 -36.82
N ALA A 42 24.81 19.45 -37.84
CA ALA A 42 23.49 18.89 -38.19
C ALA A 42 22.27 19.20 -37.29
N CYS A 43 21.45 20.13 -37.79
CA CYS A 43 20.02 20.22 -37.52
C CYS A 43 19.30 18.95 -38.02
N GLY A 44 18.46 18.36 -37.18
CA GLY A 44 17.42 17.43 -37.59
C GLY A 44 16.09 17.90 -37.00
N GLU A 45 15.23 18.49 -37.83
CA GLU A 45 13.87 18.88 -37.47
C GLU A 45 13.03 17.66 -37.04
N PRO A 46 12.14 17.81 -36.04
CA PRO A 46 11.13 16.80 -35.78
C PRO A 46 10.08 16.85 -36.90
N ARG A 47 10.00 15.78 -37.71
CA ARG A 47 8.89 15.53 -38.63
C ARG A 47 7.60 15.40 -37.83
N THR A 48 6.69 16.34 -38.02
CA THR A 48 5.29 16.25 -37.64
C THR A 48 4.65 15.13 -38.45
N VAL A 49 4.38 13.98 -37.83
CA VAL A 49 3.56 12.93 -38.43
C VAL A 49 2.10 13.33 -38.23
N VAL A 50 1.50 13.91 -39.26
CA VAL A 50 0.05 14.05 -39.35
C VAL A 50 -0.51 12.66 -39.65
N VAL A 51 -1.06 12.00 -38.64
CA VAL A 51 -1.88 10.79 -38.83
C VAL A 51 -3.27 11.25 -39.24
N THR A 52 -3.53 11.28 -40.54
CA THR A 52 -4.89 11.34 -41.08
C THR A 52 -5.52 9.96 -40.92
N ASN A 53 -6.36 9.76 -39.91
CA ASN A 53 -7.32 8.66 -39.91
C ASN A 53 -8.47 9.03 -40.84
N THR A 54 -8.45 8.47 -42.04
CA THR A 54 -9.61 8.38 -42.92
C THR A 54 -10.46 7.21 -42.42
N GLU A 55 -11.48 7.50 -41.61
CA GLU A 55 -12.54 6.52 -41.34
C GLU A 55 -13.56 6.59 -42.48
N THR A 56 -13.47 5.61 -43.37
CA THR A 56 -14.49 5.31 -44.37
C THR A 56 -15.72 4.76 -43.65
N VAL A 57 -16.76 5.58 -43.54
CA VAL A 57 -18.11 5.16 -43.12
C VAL A 57 -18.66 4.21 -44.17
N THR A 58 -18.62 2.91 -43.88
CA THR A 58 -19.30 1.89 -44.69
C THR A 58 -20.67 1.65 -44.06
N SER A 59 -21.68 2.27 -44.66
CA SER A 59 -23.09 2.01 -44.44
C SER A 59 -23.39 0.55 -44.78
N THR A 60 -23.87 -0.22 -43.81
CA THR A 60 -24.43 -1.56 -44.05
C THR A 60 -25.89 -1.53 -43.64
N GLU A 61 -26.76 -1.61 -44.65
CA GLU A 61 -28.20 -1.82 -44.50
C GLU A 61 -28.46 -3.12 -43.71
N GLN A 62 -29.24 -3.03 -42.64
CA GLN A 62 -29.82 -4.20 -42.01
C GLN A 62 -31.28 -4.34 -42.43
N VAL A 63 -31.52 -5.44 -43.14
CA VAL A 63 -32.79 -5.95 -43.63
C VAL A 63 -33.68 -6.32 -42.46
N THR A 64 -34.81 -5.64 -42.35
CA THR A 64 -35.90 -5.95 -41.42
C THR A 64 -36.58 -7.25 -41.85
N THR A 65 -36.42 -8.32 -41.08
CA THR A 65 -37.23 -9.53 -41.22
C THR A 65 -38.30 -9.51 -40.12
N THR A 66 -39.54 -9.26 -40.52
CA THR A 66 -40.75 -9.45 -39.72
C THR A 66 -41.01 -10.93 -39.52
N VAL A 67 -41.02 -11.40 -38.27
CA VAL A 67 -41.55 -12.70 -37.88
C VAL A 67 -42.85 -12.45 -37.11
N GLU A 68 -43.94 -12.94 -37.69
CA GLU A 68 -45.28 -12.95 -37.13
C GLU A 68 -45.36 -14.06 -36.08
N VAL A 69 -45.63 -13.72 -34.81
CA VAL A 69 -45.82 -14.70 -33.74
C VAL A 69 -47.28 -14.69 -33.32
N THR A 70 -47.93 -15.82 -33.56
CA THR A 70 -49.32 -16.13 -33.24
C THR A 70 -49.55 -16.18 -31.73
N ALA A 71 -50.62 -15.52 -31.28
CA ALA A 71 -51.09 -15.53 -29.90
C ALA A 71 -51.63 -16.92 -29.50
N GLY A 72 -51.16 -17.43 -28.35
CA GLY A 72 -51.60 -18.69 -27.77
C GLY A 72 -51.65 -18.65 -26.25
N SER A 73 -52.88 -18.53 -25.75
CA SER A 73 -53.42 -19.02 -24.46
C SER A 73 -52.77 -18.60 -23.13
N LEU A 74 -53.58 -17.91 -22.34
CA LEU A 74 -53.38 -17.51 -20.94
C LEU A 74 -53.21 -18.71 -20.01
N GLY A 75 -52.15 -18.67 -19.20
CA GLY A 75 -51.99 -19.43 -17.96
C GLY A 75 -51.55 -18.48 -16.85
N GLU A 76 -52.22 -18.56 -15.70
CA GLU A 76 -52.06 -17.69 -14.52
C GLU A 76 -50.60 -17.58 -14.01
N PRO A 77 -50.20 -16.43 -13.44
CA PRO A 77 -48.89 -16.25 -12.85
C PRO A 77 -48.88 -16.83 -11.43
N VAL A 78 -48.07 -17.86 -11.20
CA VAL A 78 -47.68 -18.23 -9.84
C VAL A 78 -46.55 -17.28 -9.45
N ALA A 79 -46.89 -16.30 -8.60
CA ALA A 79 -45.94 -15.46 -7.91
C ALA A 79 -45.06 -16.33 -7.01
N GLY A 80 -43.92 -16.75 -7.53
CA GLY A 80 -42.79 -17.18 -6.72
C GLY A 80 -42.03 -15.94 -6.33
N GLU A 81 -42.28 -15.43 -5.12
CA GLU A 81 -41.46 -14.44 -4.46
C GLU A 81 -40.05 -15.05 -4.26
N SER A 82 -39.20 -14.89 -5.27
CA SER A 82 -37.76 -15.01 -5.09
C SER A 82 -37.31 -13.68 -4.49
N GLU A 83 -37.21 -13.65 -3.16
CA GLU A 83 -36.40 -12.66 -2.47
C GLU A 83 -34.94 -12.84 -2.91
N SER A 84 -34.61 -12.24 -4.05
CA SER A 84 -33.24 -11.79 -4.30
C SER A 84 -32.99 -10.65 -3.32
N GLU A 85 -32.49 -10.99 -2.13
CA GLU A 85 -31.87 -9.99 -1.26
C GLU A 85 -30.66 -9.40 -2.00
N GLU A 86 -30.88 -8.32 -2.76
CA GLU A 86 -29.82 -7.37 -3.05
C GLU A 86 -29.38 -6.81 -1.71
N VAL A 87 -28.31 -7.38 -1.15
CA VAL A 87 -27.59 -6.79 -0.02
C VAL A 87 -26.86 -5.55 -0.54
N SER A 88 -27.62 -4.50 -0.86
CA SER A 88 -27.16 -3.13 -1.05
C SER A 88 -26.90 -2.50 0.32
N GLY A 89 -26.03 -3.17 1.08
CA GLY A 89 -25.54 -2.71 2.37
C GLY A 89 -24.17 -2.10 2.17
N THR A 90 -24.05 -0.79 2.34
CA THR A 90 -22.75 -0.13 2.51
C THR A 90 -21.98 -0.88 3.59
N VAL A 91 -20.81 -1.44 3.24
CA VAL A 91 -19.95 -2.11 4.21
C VAL A 91 -19.44 -1.06 5.19
N THR A 92 -19.75 -1.25 6.47
CA THR A 92 -19.41 -0.31 7.56
C THR A 92 -18.21 -0.77 8.37
N ALA A 93 -17.96 -2.08 8.43
CA ALA A 93 -16.82 -2.69 9.11
C ALA A 93 -16.30 -3.88 8.28
N PRO A 94 -15.06 -4.35 8.51
CA PRO A 94 -14.54 -5.54 7.85
C PRO A 94 -15.38 -6.76 8.24
N VAL A 95 -15.70 -7.60 7.27
CA VAL A 95 -16.46 -8.83 7.47
C VAL A 95 -15.55 -9.88 8.11
N PRO A 96 -15.96 -10.53 9.22
CA PRO A 96 -15.25 -11.69 9.74
C PRO A 96 -15.17 -12.79 8.68
N LEU A 97 -13.98 -13.28 8.42
CA LEU A 97 -13.76 -14.38 7.47
C LEU A 97 -13.98 -15.72 8.19
N PRO A 98 -14.51 -16.76 7.50
CA PRO A 98 -14.68 -18.07 8.11
C PRO A 98 -13.33 -18.66 8.54
N GLU A 99 -13.25 -19.11 9.80
CA GLU A 99 -12.03 -19.67 10.36
C GLU A 99 -11.56 -20.88 9.53
N GLY A 100 -10.25 -20.97 9.30
CA GLY A 100 -9.63 -22.07 8.56
C GLY A 100 -9.81 -22.03 7.04
N SER A 101 -10.46 -21.00 6.47
CA SER A 101 -10.54 -20.83 5.02
C SER A 101 -9.15 -20.66 4.41
N SER A 102 -8.85 -21.44 3.37
CA SER A 102 -7.64 -21.24 2.60
C SER A 102 -7.73 -19.96 1.75
N ALA A 103 -6.58 -19.37 1.43
CA ALA A 103 -6.53 -18.23 0.50
C ALA A 103 -7.14 -18.54 -0.86
N ARG A 104 -7.08 -19.79 -1.32
CA ARG A 104 -7.66 -20.18 -2.62
C ARG A 104 -9.19 -20.30 -2.55
N GLU A 105 -9.74 -20.78 -1.44
CA GLU A 105 -11.19 -20.76 -1.22
C GLU A 105 -11.72 -19.33 -1.17
N LEU A 106 -11.06 -18.44 -0.41
CA LEU A 106 -11.44 -17.03 -0.36
C LEU A 106 -11.32 -16.35 -1.72
N LEU A 107 -10.27 -16.64 -2.50
CA LEU A 107 -10.09 -16.08 -3.84
C LEU A 107 -11.29 -16.42 -4.74
N ASN A 108 -11.82 -17.64 -4.63
CA ASN A 108 -12.98 -18.08 -5.42
C ASN A 108 -14.30 -17.41 -5.00
N THR A 109 -14.35 -16.76 -3.84
CA THR A 109 -15.51 -15.96 -3.42
C THR A 109 -15.45 -14.51 -3.90
N LEU A 110 -14.29 -14.04 -4.35
CA LEU A 110 -14.14 -12.66 -4.83
C LEU A 110 -14.80 -12.51 -6.19
N GLU A 111 -15.61 -11.47 -6.34
CA GLU A 111 -16.13 -11.10 -7.64
C GLU A 111 -14.98 -10.76 -8.60
N ILE A 112 -15.17 -11.13 -9.87
CA ILE A 112 -14.26 -10.74 -10.95
C ILE A 112 -14.93 -9.67 -11.79
N LYS A 113 -14.38 -8.45 -11.76
CA LYS A 113 -14.91 -7.29 -12.51
C LYS A 113 -13.78 -6.46 -13.10
N GLY A 114 -14.10 -5.62 -14.08
CA GLY A 114 -13.17 -4.59 -14.58
C GLY A 114 -12.84 -3.53 -13.52
N ARG A 115 -11.84 -2.67 -13.79
CA ARG A 115 -11.56 -1.51 -12.94
C ARG A 115 -12.68 -0.48 -13.10
N ALA A 116 -13.23 0.01 -11.98
CA ALA A 116 -14.11 1.18 -11.98
C ALA A 116 -13.32 2.46 -12.31
N PRO A 117 -14.00 3.56 -12.70
CA PRO A 117 -13.34 4.86 -12.88
C PRO A 117 -12.59 5.31 -11.62
N LYS A 118 -11.42 5.92 -11.79
CA LYS A 118 -10.63 6.51 -10.69
C LYS A 118 -11.17 7.88 -10.24
N THR A 119 -12.23 8.37 -10.87
CA THR A 119 -12.83 9.67 -10.58
C THR A 119 -13.17 9.80 -9.10
N GLY A 120 -12.87 10.97 -8.51
CA GLY A 120 -13.14 11.25 -7.10
C GLY A 120 -12.18 10.60 -6.10
N TYR A 121 -11.17 9.85 -6.57
CA TYR A 121 -10.14 9.31 -5.69
C TYR A 121 -9.29 10.43 -5.09
N GLU A 122 -9.29 10.51 -3.76
CA GLU A 122 -8.32 11.26 -2.98
C GLU A 122 -7.91 10.39 -1.79
N ARG A 123 -6.62 10.42 -1.41
CA ARG A 123 -6.14 9.65 -0.25
C ARG A 123 -6.89 10.03 1.03
N ALA A 124 -7.30 11.29 1.16
CA ALA A 124 -8.07 11.80 2.29
C ALA A 124 -9.46 11.14 2.44
N LYS A 125 -10.01 10.48 1.40
CA LYS A 125 -11.27 9.71 1.50
C LYS A 125 -11.14 8.46 2.38
N PHE A 126 -9.91 8.06 2.70
CA PHE A 126 -9.61 7.00 3.68
C PHE A 126 -9.36 7.56 5.09
N GLY A 127 -9.67 8.84 5.32
CA GLY A 127 -9.53 9.54 6.59
C GLY A 127 -8.09 9.90 6.95
N GLN A 128 -7.88 10.17 8.24
CA GLN A 128 -6.57 10.54 8.76
C GLN A 128 -5.58 9.40 8.55
N ARG A 129 -4.38 9.77 8.08
CA ARG A 129 -3.29 8.81 7.90
C ARG A 129 -2.79 8.35 9.27
N TRP A 130 -2.73 7.02 9.48
CA TRP A 130 -2.31 6.40 10.74
C TRP A 130 -3.22 6.78 11.90
N SER A 131 -4.53 6.62 11.68
CA SER A 131 -5.54 6.96 12.68
C SER A 131 -5.62 5.86 13.74
N ASP A 132 -5.54 6.24 15.01
CA ASP A 132 -5.91 5.37 16.14
C ASP A 132 -7.44 5.26 16.28
N ASP A 133 -8.20 6.19 15.69
CA ASP A 133 -9.66 6.21 15.69
C ASP A 133 -10.23 5.24 14.62
N VAL A 134 -10.06 3.93 14.86
CA VAL A 134 -10.48 2.84 13.96
C VAL A 134 -10.98 1.62 14.72
N GLU A 135 -11.88 0.86 14.09
CA GLU A 135 -12.55 -0.31 14.71
C GLU A 135 -11.92 -1.64 14.28
N VAL A 136 -10.61 -1.62 14.06
CA VAL A 136 -9.78 -2.78 13.66
C VAL A 136 -8.71 -3.02 14.71
N GLU A 137 -7.93 -4.09 14.54
CA GLU A 137 -6.84 -4.42 15.46
C GLU A 137 -5.90 -3.22 15.66
N PHE A 138 -5.48 -3.02 16.91
CA PHE A 138 -4.72 -1.88 17.43
C PHE A 138 -5.42 -0.52 17.45
N GLY A 139 -6.68 -0.42 17.04
CA GLY A 139 -7.46 0.81 17.21
C GLY A 139 -7.73 1.15 18.69
N HIS A 140 -7.80 2.44 18.98
CA HIS A 140 -8.06 3.04 20.29
C HIS A 140 -7.09 2.61 21.39
N ASN A 141 -5.84 2.28 21.05
CA ASN A 141 -4.81 1.88 22.01
C ASN A 141 -3.95 3.08 22.49
N GLY A 142 -4.11 4.24 21.87
CA GLY A 142 -3.38 5.47 22.17
C GLY A 142 -2.05 5.64 21.44
N CYS A 143 -1.72 4.73 20.52
CA CYS A 143 -0.62 4.81 19.57
C CYS A 143 -1.16 5.09 18.17
N ASP A 144 -0.38 5.74 17.29
CA ASP A 144 -0.79 5.82 15.89
C ASP A 144 -0.50 4.50 15.17
N THR A 145 -1.34 4.16 14.18
CA THR A 145 -1.23 2.89 13.44
C THR A 145 0.15 2.64 12.86
N ARG A 146 0.87 3.69 12.43
CA ARG A 146 2.23 3.49 11.89
C ARG A 146 3.13 2.90 12.95
N ASN A 147 3.07 3.40 14.17
CA ASN A 147 3.89 2.86 15.24
C ASN A 147 3.40 1.49 15.70
N ASP A 148 2.10 1.18 15.64
CA ASP A 148 1.61 -0.17 15.90
C ASP A 148 2.22 -1.18 14.92
N ILE A 149 2.25 -0.84 13.63
CA ILE A 149 2.87 -1.71 12.62
C ILE A 149 4.39 -1.80 12.79
N LEU A 150 5.07 -0.68 13.10
CA LEU A 150 6.51 -0.73 13.40
C LEU A 150 6.79 -1.60 14.65
N ASN A 151 5.95 -1.53 15.68
CA ASN A 151 6.07 -2.36 16.87
C ASN A 151 5.87 -3.85 16.58
N ARG A 152 4.90 -4.16 15.73
CA ARG A 152 4.60 -5.55 15.33
C ARG A 152 5.72 -6.14 14.48
N ASP A 153 6.25 -5.37 13.53
CA ASP A 153 7.10 -5.90 12.45
C ASP A 153 8.60 -5.76 12.72
N LEU A 154 9.02 -4.82 13.56
CA LEU A 154 10.43 -4.63 13.88
C LEU A 154 10.85 -5.49 15.08
N LYS A 155 12.10 -5.96 15.05
CA LYS A 155 12.78 -6.56 16.19
C LYS A 155 13.65 -5.53 16.90
N ASN A 156 14.05 -5.81 18.14
CA ASN A 156 14.98 -4.98 18.92
C ASN A 156 14.54 -3.49 19.02
N VAL A 157 13.24 -3.26 19.19
CA VAL A 157 12.66 -1.92 19.14
C VAL A 157 13.09 -1.08 20.33
N THR A 158 13.38 0.20 20.09
CA THR A 158 13.52 1.21 21.14
C THR A 158 12.43 2.27 21.05
N TYR A 159 12.11 2.88 22.19
CA TYR A 159 10.97 3.79 22.32
C TYR A 159 11.38 5.18 22.74
N LYS A 160 10.62 6.17 22.29
CA LYS A 160 10.73 7.52 22.83
C LYS A 160 10.24 7.50 24.28
N PRO A 161 11.03 7.99 25.25
CA PRO A 161 10.61 8.04 26.64
C PRO A 161 9.30 8.80 26.82
N ARG A 162 8.49 8.36 27.79
CA ARG A 162 7.19 8.97 28.14
C ARG A 162 6.14 8.92 27.01
N THR A 163 6.19 7.88 26.18
CA THR A 163 5.18 7.63 25.14
C THR A 163 4.39 6.33 25.34
N ARG A 164 4.59 5.63 26.46
CA ARG A 164 4.00 4.30 26.73
C ARG A 164 4.29 3.32 25.60
N ASP A 165 5.53 3.30 25.15
CA ASP A 165 6.02 2.43 24.08
C ASP A 165 5.28 2.61 22.72
N CYS A 166 4.63 3.76 22.52
CA CYS A 166 3.96 4.08 21.26
C CYS A 166 4.87 4.67 20.20
N VAL A 167 6.03 5.25 20.52
CA VAL A 167 6.81 6.02 19.53
C VAL A 167 8.14 5.31 19.28
N VAL A 168 8.18 4.47 18.23
CA VAL A 168 9.32 3.60 17.85
C VAL A 168 10.49 4.39 17.28
N LEU A 169 11.59 4.52 18.03
CA LEU A 169 12.78 5.27 17.61
C LEU A 169 13.70 4.46 16.70
N THR A 170 13.95 3.20 17.04
CA THR A 170 14.78 2.29 16.24
C THR A 170 14.21 0.89 16.27
N GLY A 171 14.70 0.06 15.35
CA GLY A 171 14.46 -1.38 15.34
C GLY A 171 15.06 -2.00 14.07
N THR A 172 15.02 -3.32 13.99
CA THR A 172 15.57 -4.07 12.85
C THR A 172 14.41 -4.74 12.11
N LEU A 173 14.27 -4.44 10.82
CA LEU A 173 13.30 -5.06 9.94
C LEU A 173 13.94 -6.25 9.22
N GLU A 174 13.36 -7.43 9.34
CA GLU A 174 13.57 -8.51 8.38
C GLU A 174 12.56 -8.31 7.26
N ASP A 175 12.98 -7.63 6.18
CA ASP A 175 12.05 -7.08 5.19
C ASP A 175 11.44 -8.19 4.32
N PRO A 176 10.10 -8.36 4.35
CA PRO A 176 9.45 -9.42 3.59
C PRO A 176 9.53 -9.20 2.07
N TYR A 177 9.76 -7.96 1.60
CA TYR A 177 9.74 -7.66 0.17
C TYR A 177 11.07 -7.94 -0.53
N SER A 178 12.18 -7.52 0.07
CA SER A 178 13.54 -7.74 -0.43
C SER A 178 14.15 -9.04 0.06
N GLY A 179 13.77 -9.52 1.26
CA GLY A 179 14.46 -10.58 1.98
C GLY A 179 15.73 -10.10 2.70
N GLU A 180 15.98 -8.79 2.74
CA GLU A 180 17.14 -8.18 3.40
C GLU A 180 16.81 -7.76 4.85
N ILE A 181 17.87 -7.51 5.63
CA ILE A 181 17.75 -6.91 6.96
C ILE A 181 17.97 -5.40 6.82
N ILE A 182 17.04 -4.60 7.34
CA ILE A 182 17.07 -3.13 7.27
C ILE A 182 17.00 -2.55 8.68
N GLU A 183 18.01 -1.77 9.06
CA GLU A 183 17.95 -0.99 10.30
C GLU A 183 17.03 0.23 10.12
N PHE A 184 16.00 0.29 10.95
CA PHE A 184 15.12 1.44 11.07
C PHE A 184 15.65 2.40 12.13
N GLU A 185 15.79 3.67 11.74
CA GLU A 185 16.03 4.78 12.65
C GLU A 185 15.08 5.93 12.28
N ARG A 186 14.30 6.38 13.27
CA ARG A 186 13.45 7.56 13.13
C ARG A 186 14.34 8.80 12.98
N GLY A 187 14.25 9.42 11.83
CA GLY A 187 14.98 10.64 11.47
C GLY A 187 15.03 10.81 9.96
N SER A 188 16.17 11.25 9.44
CA SER A 188 16.41 11.38 8.00
C SER A 188 16.24 10.05 7.25
N GLU A 189 16.55 8.93 7.91
CA GLU A 189 16.51 7.59 7.31
C GLU A 189 15.16 6.89 7.47
N SER A 190 14.14 7.56 8.05
CA SER A 190 12.82 6.95 8.28
C SER A 190 12.18 6.40 7.00
N ALA A 191 12.56 6.93 5.84
CA ALA A 191 12.04 6.51 4.54
C ALA A 191 12.56 5.15 4.06
N LYS A 192 13.61 4.60 4.68
CA LYS A 192 14.10 3.24 4.41
C LYS A 192 13.06 2.18 4.75
N VAL A 193 12.30 2.40 5.82
CA VAL A 193 11.18 1.53 6.22
C VAL A 193 9.87 2.29 6.12
N GLN A 194 9.01 1.85 5.21
CA GLN A 194 7.68 2.40 5.01
C GLN A 194 6.63 1.41 5.48
N ILE A 195 5.44 1.92 5.79
CA ILE A 195 4.29 1.05 6.01
C ILE A 195 3.54 0.99 4.68
N ASP A 196 3.55 -0.17 4.04
CA ASP A 196 2.82 -0.43 2.80
C ASP A 196 1.37 -0.83 3.09
N HIS A 197 0.50 -0.44 2.16
CA HIS A 197 -0.84 -0.98 2.02
C HIS A 197 -0.76 -2.17 1.04
N VAL A 198 -0.78 -3.40 1.56
CA VAL A 198 -0.63 -4.63 0.78
C VAL A 198 -1.59 -4.64 -0.43
N VAL A 199 -2.84 -4.25 -0.21
CA VAL A 199 -3.78 -3.75 -1.24
C VAL A 199 -3.73 -2.22 -1.26
N PRO A 200 -3.16 -1.57 -2.29
CA PRO A 200 -3.01 -0.13 -2.34
C PRO A 200 -4.35 0.63 -2.29
N LEU A 201 -4.39 1.77 -1.59
CA LEU A 201 -5.62 2.58 -1.47
C LEU A 201 -6.21 3.01 -2.83
N ALA A 202 -5.37 3.34 -3.80
CA ALA A 202 -5.80 3.73 -5.14
C ALA A 202 -6.32 2.53 -5.96
N ASP A 203 -5.77 1.34 -5.75
CA ASP A 203 -6.25 0.11 -6.38
C ASP A 203 -7.59 -0.32 -5.78
N ALA A 204 -7.70 -0.27 -4.45
CA ALA A 204 -8.93 -0.53 -3.74
C ALA A 204 -10.07 0.39 -4.20
N TRP A 205 -9.79 1.68 -4.46
CA TRP A 205 -10.79 2.63 -4.96
C TRP A 205 -11.47 2.16 -6.25
N VAL A 206 -10.66 1.75 -7.22
CA VAL A 206 -11.15 1.26 -8.52
C VAL A 206 -11.66 -0.18 -8.46
N LYS A 207 -11.61 -0.81 -7.28
CA LYS A 207 -12.04 -2.19 -7.00
C LYS A 207 -13.06 -2.33 -5.86
N GLY A 208 -13.77 -1.23 -5.55
CA GLY A 208 -14.94 -1.25 -4.66
C GLY A 208 -14.86 -0.34 -3.45
N ALA A 209 -13.69 0.18 -3.10
CA ALA A 209 -13.55 1.02 -1.92
C ALA A 209 -14.33 2.34 -2.01
N GLN A 210 -14.73 2.78 -3.21
CA GLN A 210 -15.63 3.93 -3.37
C GLN A 210 -17.05 3.69 -2.85
N GLN A 211 -17.47 2.42 -2.68
CA GLN A 211 -18.78 2.02 -2.16
C GLN A 211 -18.75 1.77 -0.65
N LEU A 212 -17.57 1.77 -0.03
CA LEU A 212 -17.41 1.62 1.41
C LEU A 212 -17.86 2.90 2.13
N SER A 213 -18.38 2.73 3.35
CA SER A 213 -18.61 3.88 4.24
C SER A 213 -17.28 4.59 4.53
N GLU A 214 -17.35 5.84 4.99
CA GLU A 214 -16.15 6.55 5.44
C GLU A 214 -15.41 5.80 6.56
N GLN A 215 -16.15 5.20 7.50
CA GLN A 215 -15.56 4.40 8.58
C GLN A 215 -14.88 3.14 8.02
N ALA A 216 -15.52 2.43 7.08
CA ALA A 216 -14.91 1.24 6.48
C ALA A 216 -13.65 1.59 5.66
N ARG A 217 -13.60 2.74 4.98
CA ARG A 217 -12.38 3.21 4.32
C ARG A 217 -11.28 3.57 5.33
N ARG A 218 -11.64 4.21 6.46
CA ARG A 218 -10.70 4.47 7.56
C ARG A 218 -10.12 3.19 8.12
N ASN A 219 -10.99 2.21 8.40
CA ASN A 219 -10.60 0.89 8.85
C ASN A 219 -9.67 0.24 7.80
N PHE A 220 -10.04 0.20 6.52
CA PHE A 220 -9.22 -0.38 5.43
C PHE A 220 -7.80 0.19 5.37
N ALA A 221 -7.66 1.50 5.59
CA ALA A 221 -6.37 2.17 5.53
C ALA A 221 -5.50 1.99 6.78
N ASN A 222 -6.07 1.53 7.89
CA ASN A 222 -5.35 1.36 9.16
C ASN A 222 -5.41 -0.08 9.69
N ASP A 223 -6.03 -1.01 8.96
CA ASP A 223 -6.14 -2.41 9.35
C ASP A 223 -4.79 -3.11 9.28
N PRO A 224 -4.30 -3.69 10.40
CA PRO A 224 -3.05 -4.45 10.39
C PRO A 224 -3.05 -5.56 9.35
N ARG A 225 -4.19 -6.17 8.98
CA ARG A 225 -4.29 -7.14 7.88
C ARG A 225 -3.86 -6.55 6.53
N ASN A 226 -4.03 -5.26 6.31
CA ASN A 226 -3.62 -4.58 5.07
C ASN A 226 -2.27 -3.86 5.18
N LEU A 227 -1.59 -3.91 6.32
CA LEU A 227 -0.36 -3.14 6.55
C LEU A 227 0.86 -4.01 6.85
N LEU A 228 2.01 -3.65 6.28
CA LEU A 228 3.33 -4.23 6.55
C LEU A 228 4.41 -3.15 6.59
N ALA A 229 5.35 -3.24 7.53
CA ALA A 229 6.62 -2.52 7.44
C ALA A 229 7.51 -3.18 6.38
N VAL A 230 7.98 -2.40 5.41
CA VAL A 230 8.73 -2.90 4.25
C VAL A 230 9.82 -1.92 3.78
N ASP A 231 10.72 -2.39 2.92
CA ASP A 231 11.66 -1.55 2.19
C ASP A 231 10.95 -0.42 1.43
N GLY A 232 11.39 0.81 1.69
CA GLY A 232 10.75 2.01 1.15
C GLY A 232 10.94 2.20 -0.35
N ARG A 233 12.00 1.66 -0.97
CA ARG A 233 12.19 1.75 -2.42
C ARG A 233 11.30 0.74 -3.15
N LEU A 234 11.18 -0.48 -2.65
CA LEU A 234 10.29 -1.49 -3.19
C LEU A 234 8.82 -1.07 -3.04
N ASN A 235 8.45 -0.46 -1.92
CA ASN A 235 7.10 0.13 -1.77
C ASN A 235 6.82 1.23 -2.81
N GLN A 236 7.80 2.11 -3.07
CA GLN A 236 7.67 3.13 -4.12
C GLN A 236 7.59 2.53 -5.52
N GLN A 237 8.36 1.46 -5.79
CA GLN A 237 8.32 0.73 -7.06
C GLN A 237 6.96 0.05 -7.28
N LYS A 238 6.40 -0.57 -6.23
CA LYS A 238 5.07 -1.17 -6.25
C LYS A 238 3.98 -0.15 -6.58
N GLY A 239 4.04 1.03 -5.95
CA GLY A 239 3.07 2.10 -6.17
C GLY A 239 1.63 1.64 -5.90
N ALA A 240 0.77 1.77 -6.91
CA ALA A 240 -0.62 1.31 -6.85
C ALA A 240 -0.85 -0.03 -7.59
N GLY A 241 0.21 -0.81 -7.81
CA GLY A 241 0.13 -2.09 -8.49
C GLY A 241 -0.62 -3.16 -7.69
N ASP A 242 -1.41 -3.95 -8.39
CA ASP A 242 -2.00 -5.21 -7.92
C ASP A 242 -1.07 -6.41 -8.21
N ALA A 243 -1.45 -7.61 -7.76
CA ALA A 243 -0.67 -8.83 -7.95
C ALA A 243 -0.36 -9.18 -9.43
N ALA A 244 -1.13 -8.65 -10.39
CA ALA A 244 -0.84 -8.84 -11.82
C ALA A 244 0.29 -7.95 -12.33
N THR A 245 0.55 -6.84 -11.65
CA THR A 245 1.50 -5.81 -12.09
C THR A 245 2.77 -5.76 -11.25
N TRP A 246 2.70 -6.19 -9.99
CA TRP A 246 3.85 -6.23 -9.10
C TRP A 246 3.74 -7.39 -8.10
N LEU A 247 4.87 -8.07 -7.89
CA LEU A 247 5.05 -9.06 -6.81
C LEU A 247 6.39 -8.79 -6.13
N PRO A 248 6.51 -9.06 -4.82
CA PRO A 248 7.77 -8.95 -4.10
C PRO A 248 8.93 -9.66 -4.82
N PRO A 249 10.12 -9.03 -4.92
CA PRO A 249 11.32 -9.70 -5.40
C PRO A 249 11.66 -10.96 -4.60
N ALA A 250 11.48 -10.93 -3.27
CA ALA A 250 11.61 -12.10 -2.40
C ALA A 250 10.53 -13.14 -2.71
N LYS A 251 10.88 -14.14 -3.53
CA LYS A 251 9.93 -15.16 -3.99
C LYS A 251 9.30 -15.96 -2.84
N GLY A 252 10.07 -16.21 -1.76
CA GLY A 252 9.59 -16.95 -0.59
C GLY A 252 8.40 -16.29 0.10
N PHE A 253 8.26 -14.96 -0.01
CA PHE A 253 7.17 -14.21 0.61
C PHE A 253 5.91 -14.11 -0.27
N ARG A 254 5.98 -14.52 -1.55
CA ARG A 254 4.87 -14.29 -2.50
C ARG A 254 3.57 -14.99 -2.11
N CYS A 255 3.66 -16.17 -1.50
CA CYS A 255 2.50 -16.90 -1.00
C CYS A 255 1.76 -16.09 0.07
N GLU A 256 2.48 -15.64 1.09
CA GLU A 256 1.90 -14.80 2.14
C GLU A 256 1.37 -13.48 1.58
N TYR A 257 2.13 -12.84 0.68
CA TYR A 257 1.73 -11.58 0.04
C TYR A 257 0.38 -11.68 -0.68
N VAL A 258 0.17 -12.72 -1.51
CA VAL A 258 -1.09 -12.85 -2.25
C VAL A 258 -2.23 -13.37 -1.38
N SER A 259 -1.96 -14.25 -0.40
CA SER A 259 -2.96 -14.69 0.58
C SER A 259 -3.52 -13.52 1.35
N ARG A 260 -2.63 -12.62 1.82
CA ARG A 260 -3.02 -11.40 2.53
C ARG A 260 -3.84 -10.44 1.68
N GLN A 261 -3.51 -10.29 0.39
CA GLN A 261 -4.35 -9.51 -0.52
C GLN A 261 -5.77 -10.08 -0.65
N VAL A 262 -5.89 -11.41 -0.75
CA VAL A 262 -7.19 -12.08 -0.82
C VAL A 262 -7.99 -11.88 0.46
N GLU A 263 -7.37 -12.09 1.63
CA GLU A 263 -8.02 -11.86 2.93
C GLU A 263 -8.53 -10.43 3.07
N VAL A 264 -7.70 -9.44 2.73
CA VAL A 264 -8.10 -8.02 2.75
C VAL A 264 -9.27 -7.78 1.80
N LYS A 265 -9.20 -8.25 0.56
CA LYS A 265 -10.29 -8.03 -0.40
C LYS A 265 -11.58 -8.71 0.03
N ALA A 266 -11.52 -9.93 0.57
CA ALA A 266 -12.68 -10.64 1.08
C ALA A 266 -13.30 -9.88 2.27
N ALA A 267 -12.49 -9.46 3.24
CA ALA A 267 -12.96 -8.75 4.43
C ALA A 267 -13.65 -7.42 4.09
N TYR A 268 -13.23 -6.74 3.01
CA TYR A 268 -13.79 -5.46 2.59
C TYR A 268 -14.71 -5.54 1.37
N ARG A 269 -15.10 -6.76 0.94
CA ARG A 269 -15.93 -7.00 -0.25
C ARG A 269 -15.42 -6.26 -1.50
N LEU A 270 -14.10 -6.24 -1.67
CA LEU A 270 -13.45 -5.70 -2.87
C LEU A 270 -13.35 -6.79 -3.93
N TRP A 271 -13.41 -6.40 -5.20
CA TRP A 271 -13.26 -7.33 -6.31
C TRP A 271 -11.82 -7.41 -6.82
N VAL A 272 -11.58 -8.38 -7.68
CA VAL A 272 -10.34 -8.52 -8.45
C VAL A 272 -10.62 -8.34 -9.93
N THR A 273 -9.60 -7.96 -10.69
CA THR A 273 -9.66 -8.11 -12.16
C THR A 273 -9.33 -9.53 -12.56
N GLN A 274 -9.72 -9.94 -13.78
CA GLN A 274 -9.37 -11.26 -14.30
C GLN A 274 -7.85 -11.52 -14.26
N ALA A 275 -7.04 -10.55 -14.69
CA ALA A 275 -5.58 -10.67 -14.68
C ALA A 275 -5.00 -10.81 -13.25
N GLU A 276 -5.57 -10.10 -12.28
CA GLU A 276 -5.18 -10.18 -10.88
C GLU A 276 -5.56 -11.52 -10.26
N TYR A 277 -6.80 -12.00 -10.51
CA TYR A 277 -7.24 -13.33 -10.09
C TYR A 277 -6.26 -14.39 -10.59
N GLU A 278 -5.96 -14.41 -11.89
CA GLU A 278 -5.04 -15.40 -12.47
C GLU A 278 -3.62 -15.28 -11.92
N ALA A 279 -3.15 -14.07 -11.62
CA ALA A 279 -1.83 -13.87 -11.02
C ALA A 279 -1.76 -14.43 -9.60
N ILE A 280 -2.77 -14.14 -8.77
CA ILE A 280 -2.89 -14.72 -7.42
C ILE A 280 -3.01 -16.24 -7.52
N ASP A 281 -3.86 -16.74 -8.40
CA ASP A 281 -4.14 -18.16 -8.58
C ASP A 281 -2.87 -18.97 -8.96
N ARG A 282 -2.05 -18.41 -9.87
CA ARG A 282 -0.77 -18.99 -10.25
C ARG A 282 0.23 -19.04 -9.09
N VAL A 283 0.29 -17.98 -8.28
CA VAL A 283 1.17 -17.95 -7.10
C VAL A 283 0.69 -18.99 -6.09
N LEU A 284 -0.61 -19.00 -5.77
CA LEU A 284 -1.21 -19.95 -4.82
C LEU A 284 -1.06 -21.40 -5.26
N SER A 285 -1.08 -21.70 -6.56
CA SER A 285 -0.82 -23.05 -7.07
C SER A 285 0.59 -23.57 -6.79
N GLY A 286 1.56 -22.66 -6.60
CA GLY A 286 2.92 -23.00 -6.17
C GLY A 286 3.10 -23.04 -4.65
N CYS A 287 2.12 -22.55 -3.88
CA CYS A 287 2.17 -22.51 -2.43
C CYS A 287 1.87 -23.90 -1.87
N GLY A 288 2.89 -24.56 -1.31
CA GLY A 288 2.82 -25.95 -0.84
C GLY A 288 3.69 -26.95 -1.61
N GLN A 289 4.48 -26.50 -2.60
CA GLN A 289 5.47 -27.34 -3.31
C GLN A 289 6.92 -27.12 -2.85
N SER A 290 7.13 -26.36 -1.78
CA SER A 290 8.44 -26.12 -1.13
C SER A 290 8.13 -25.72 0.31
N VAL A 291 8.50 -26.46 1.36
CA VAL A 291 9.83 -27.00 1.71
C VAL A 291 9.70 -28.31 2.51
N SER A 292 10.44 -29.35 2.11
CA SER A 292 11.02 -30.36 3.01
C SER A 292 12.46 -29.95 3.33
#